data_AF-A0A1Q7M8P6-F1
#
_entry.id   AF-A0A1Q7M8P6-F1
#
_cell.length_a   1.000
_cell.length_b   1.000
_cell.length_c   1.000
_cell.angle_alpha   90.00
_cell.angle_beta   90.00
_cell.angle_gamma   90.00
#
_symmetry.space_group_name_H-M   'P 1'
#
loop_
_entity.id
_entity.type
_entity.pdbx_description
1 polymer ?
#
loop_
_entity_poly.entity_id
_entity_poly.type
_entity_poly.pdbx_seq_one_letter_code
_entity_poly.pdbx_strand_id
1 'polypeptide(L)'
;MLQANQRLRGLGGGKGLRPSSCDHEPLVSVVIPSRNSARTIDDCLRSIILQSYKRIEIIIVDCISTDSTREIAQRMGALVLSHDGERSVAKNLGAKFANGKYLFFVDADHKLGPDVIASCIKSIDGFDGVLINDQDISKDSKVSRLFASRRKVLSYDLLHVAVRFVRRDVFDSVGGFDPDLYAGEDLDFHRRFLRHGFKMVDSWATDWHMGSPVNLKELLNRNLYYSSNNLKYASKNPLIALRRINPLRVISAWRRSDTPASDLLPVVLLGFLSNTFLMIGVLLKLSRRQGTPKVDPTQTTLMRNKATPSKKNVIDNYNREGKNYDNIRYGRTKGGRFFSEIELRKTLAMVKGDKVLHVGTATGRVSTYLVSSGFDYVGLELSKVMVRITRERLKGEGDVVQADAEHLPFKPSVFDDIVSVRSFHFLPHPEIFLNEANRVLKRTGRVTVSFEKSVPGREAFRKLMSLPASNAKRAYYSNPQVALMMRRARFTALFAGNVTKLPLLLYWRSKDDRILKELHGKIPSVMGTVGMVVGSKASLGVD
;
A
#
# COMPACT_ATOMS: atom_id res chain seq x y z
N MET A 1 16.91 -13.63 32.76
CA MET A 1 17.86 -14.17 31.77
C MET A 1 18.65 -13.00 31.18
N LEU A 2 19.67 -12.58 31.92
CA LEU A 2 20.72 -11.66 31.49
C LEU A 2 21.83 -12.52 30.85
N GLN A 3 22.26 -12.20 29.63
CA GLN A 3 23.64 -12.39 29.14
C GLN A 3 23.72 -11.94 27.68
N ALA A 4 24.55 -10.92 27.42
CA ALA A 4 25.31 -10.65 26.19
C ALA A 4 25.58 -9.13 26.09
N ASN A 5 26.35 -8.60 27.02
CA ASN A 5 27.00 -7.31 26.90
C ASN A 5 28.27 -7.35 27.76
N GLN A 6 29.39 -7.74 27.13
CA GLN A 6 30.77 -7.41 27.50
C GLN A 6 31.71 -8.32 26.69
N ARG A 7 32.49 -7.73 25.79
CA ARG A 7 33.89 -8.07 25.50
C ARG A 7 34.41 -7.20 24.36
N LEU A 8 35.09 -6.10 24.70
CA LEU A 8 36.19 -5.53 23.93
C LEU A 8 37.05 -4.68 24.89
N ARG A 9 38.09 -5.29 25.49
CA ARG A 9 39.30 -4.61 26.03
C ARG A 9 40.47 -5.59 26.11
N GLY A 10 41.62 -5.19 25.55
CA GLY A 10 42.96 -5.80 25.69
C GLY A 10 43.19 -7.06 24.85
N LEU A 11 44.34 -7.30 24.19
CA LEU A 11 45.71 -6.85 24.43
C LEU A 11 46.55 -6.84 23.14
N GLY A 12 47.58 -5.99 23.11
CA GLY A 12 48.65 -6.04 22.10
C GLY A 12 49.51 -7.30 22.19
N GLY A 13 50.06 -7.70 21.05
CA GLY A 13 51.03 -8.77 20.90
C GLY A 13 51.55 -8.74 19.47
N GLY A 14 52.73 -8.17 19.26
CA GLY A 14 53.35 -8.04 17.95
C GLY A 14 53.60 -9.40 17.30
N LYS A 15 53.22 -9.52 16.03
CA LYS A 15 53.78 -10.50 15.09
C LYS A 15 53.85 -9.87 13.69
N GLY A 16 55.09 -9.69 13.24
CA GLY A 16 55.51 -9.70 11.83
C GLY A 16 54.77 -8.80 10.86
N LEU A 17 55.29 -7.59 10.66
CA LEU A 17 55.17 -6.89 9.38
C LEU A 17 55.77 -7.80 8.30
N ARG A 18 54.90 -8.52 7.58
CA ARG A 18 55.29 -9.07 6.28
C ARG A 18 55.49 -7.88 5.34
N PRO A 19 56.61 -7.79 4.61
CA PRO A 19 56.80 -6.75 3.63
C PRO A 19 55.71 -6.87 2.57
N SER A 20 55.10 -5.71 2.29
CA SER A 20 54.06 -5.46 1.29
C SER A 20 54.39 -6.12 -0.04
N SER A 21 53.58 -7.11 -0.44
CA SER A 21 53.39 -7.36 -1.86
C SER A 21 52.78 -6.09 -2.46
N CYS A 22 53.32 -5.65 -3.58
CA CYS A 22 52.86 -4.51 -4.36
C CYS A 22 51.52 -4.84 -5.05
N ASP A 23 50.51 -5.26 -4.28
CA ASP A 23 49.16 -5.44 -4.77
C ASP A 23 48.53 -4.05 -4.89
N HIS A 24 48.43 -3.57 -6.14
CA HIS A 24 47.75 -2.32 -6.47
C HIS A 24 46.49 -2.16 -5.61
N GLU A 25 46.42 -1.08 -4.82
CA GLU A 25 45.28 -0.78 -3.96
C GLU A 25 43.97 -1.05 -4.73
N PRO A 26 42.94 -1.70 -4.18
CA PRO A 26 41.78 -2.15 -4.96
C PRO A 26 40.87 -1.01 -5.43
N LEU A 27 40.60 -0.90 -6.74
CA LEU A 27 39.75 0.16 -7.29
C LEU A 27 38.35 0.19 -6.61
N VAL A 28 37.92 1.39 -6.22
CA VAL A 28 36.59 1.67 -5.67
C VAL A 28 35.76 2.42 -6.70
N SER A 29 34.58 1.90 -7.02
CA SER A 29 33.61 2.58 -7.89
C SER A 29 32.59 3.32 -7.05
N VAL A 30 32.60 4.65 -7.10
CA VAL A 30 31.59 5.48 -6.44
C VAL A 30 30.44 5.70 -7.42
N VAL A 31 29.29 5.10 -7.12
CA VAL A 31 28.08 5.13 -7.95
C VAL A 31 27.09 6.12 -7.37
N ILE A 32 26.74 7.14 -8.14
CA ILE A 32 25.92 8.29 -7.71
C ILE A 32 24.68 8.42 -8.61
N PRO A 33 23.48 8.04 -8.15
CA PRO A 33 22.26 8.41 -8.85
C PRO A 33 22.01 9.92 -8.67
N SER A 34 21.60 10.61 -9.72
CA SER A 34 21.36 12.05 -9.65
C SER A 34 20.11 12.46 -10.40
N ARG A 35 19.40 13.46 -9.88
CA ARG A 35 18.28 14.13 -10.55
C ARG A 35 18.12 15.52 -9.98
N ASN A 36 18.25 16.55 -10.80
CA ASN A 36 18.09 17.95 -10.42
C ASN A 36 18.89 18.32 -9.15
N SER A 37 20.15 17.91 -9.10
CA SER A 37 21.05 18.01 -7.94
C SER A 37 22.12 19.09 -8.11
N ALA A 38 21.91 20.09 -8.98
CA ALA A 38 22.92 21.12 -9.26
C ALA A 38 23.38 21.89 -8.01
N ARG A 39 22.55 21.93 -6.96
CA ARG A 39 22.84 22.58 -5.68
C ARG A 39 23.84 21.82 -4.80
N THR A 40 23.97 20.51 -4.97
CA THR A 40 24.73 19.65 -4.03
C THR A 40 25.78 18.79 -4.71
N ILE A 41 25.66 18.55 -6.01
CA ILE A 41 26.52 17.62 -6.74
C ILE A 41 27.99 18.08 -6.78
N ASP A 42 28.25 19.39 -6.82
CA ASP A 42 29.62 19.94 -6.78
C ASP A 42 30.32 19.59 -5.44
N ASP A 43 29.67 19.87 -4.30
CA ASP A 43 30.18 19.51 -2.97
C ASP A 43 30.38 17.98 -2.81
N CYS A 44 29.43 17.19 -3.31
CA CYS A 44 29.50 15.74 -3.31
C CYS A 44 30.76 15.24 -4.05
N LEU A 45 30.93 15.67 -5.30
CA LEU A 45 32.05 15.27 -6.14
C LEU A 45 33.39 15.78 -5.62
N ARG A 46 33.47 17.03 -5.14
CA ARG A 46 34.69 17.57 -4.53
C ARG A 46 35.12 16.71 -3.33
N SER A 47 34.17 16.30 -2.50
CA SER A 47 34.47 15.48 -1.33
C SER A 47 35.00 14.08 -1.69
N ILE A 48 34.60 13.54 -2.84
CA ILE A 48 35.08 12.25 -3.37
C ILE A 48 36.48 12.40 -3.99
N ILE A 49 36.70 13.46 -4.79
CA ILE A 49 38.01 13.74 -5.42
C ILE A 49 39.09 14.00 -4.37
N LEU A 50 38.73 14.66 -3.26
CA LEU A 50 39.65 15.00 -2.18
C LEU A 50 39.87 13.87 -1.17
N GLN A 51 39.33 12.66 -1.39
CA GLN A 51 39.55 11.52 -0.50
C GLN A 51 41.04 11.20 -0.36
N SER A 52 41.45 10.73 0.82
CA SER A 52 42.82 10.26 1.05
C SER A 52 43.16 9.01 0.24
N TYR A 53 42.17 8.13 0.02
CA TYR A 53 42.25 7.00 -0.89
C TYR A 53 42.15 7.47 -2.36
N LYS A 54 43.09 7.09 -3.23
CA LYS A 54 43.19 7.68 -4.58
C LYS A 54 42.67 6.82 -5.72
N ARG A 55 42.61 5.49 -5.56
CA ARG A 55 42.17 4.60 -6.65
C ARG A 55 40.65 4.53 -6.72
N ILE A 56 40.05 5.60 -7.22
CA ILE A 56 38.60 5.81 -7.30
C ILE A 56 38.21 6.05 -8.75
N GLU A 57 37.12 5.45 -9.19
CA GLU A 57 36.35 5.91 -10.35
C GLU A 57 34.99 6.45 -9.89
N ILE A 58 34.50 7.48 -10.57
CA ILE A 58 33.25 8.15 -10.22
C ILE A 58 32.27 7.96 -11.38
N ILE A 59 31.12 7.35 -11.07
CA ILE A 59 30.07 7.03 -12.04
C ILE A 59 28.79 7.71 -11.60
N ILE A 60 28.35 8.69 -12.37
CA ILE A 60 27.07 9.36 -12.18
C ILE A 60 26.07 8.77 -13.16
N VAL A 61 24.88 8.44 -12.64
CA VAL A 61 23.74 8.08 -13.48
C VAL A 61 22.67 9.16 -13.33
N ASP A 62 22.59 10.00 -14.36
CA ASP A 62 21.65 11.12 -14.43
C ASP A 62 20.26 10.67 -14.87
N CYS A 63 19.28 10.84 -14.00
CA CYS A 63 17.88 10.46 -14.16
C CYS A 63 17.07 11.52 -14.94
N ILE A 64 17.63 12.01 -16.05
CA ILE A 64 17.09 13.10 -16.88
C ILE A 64 16.93 14.38 -16.06
N SER A 65 18.05 14.95 -15.63
CA SER A 65 18.05 16.27 -15.00
C SER A 65 17.68 17.36 -16.01
N THR A 66 16.99 18.38 -15.52
CA THR A 66 16.60 19.57 -16.30
C THR A 66 17.35 20.83 -15.84
N ASP A 67 18.24 20.70 -14.87
CA ASP A 67 19.14 21.75 -14.38
C ASP A 67 20.58 21.44 -14.76
N SER A 68 21.54 22.23 -14.26
CA SER A 68 22.96 22.14 -14.60
C SER A 68 23.71 20.92 -13.99
N THR A 69 22.99 19.93 -13.45
CA THR A 69 23.59 18.76 -12.77
C THR A 69 24.58 18.03 -13.67
N ARG A 70 24.19 17.80 -14.93
CA ARG A 70 24.95 17.00 -15.88
C ARG A 70 26.25 17.71 -16.28
N GLU A 71 26.16 19.01 -16.54
CA GLU A 71 27.28 19.86 -16.94
C GLU A 71 28.27 20.02 -15.78
N ILE A 72 27.81 20.08 -14.53
CA ILE A 72 28.70 20.09 -13.35
C ILE A 72 29.44 18.76 -13.25
N ALA A 73 28.72 17.63 -13.34
CA ALA A 73 29.30 16.29 -13.25
C ALA A 73 30.38 16.02 -14.30
N GLN A 74 30.12 16.38 -15.56
CA GLN A 74 31.06 16.20 -16.67
C GLN A 74 32.33 17.04 -16.48
N ARG A 75 32.19 18.30 -16.06
CA ARG A 75 33.34 19.19 -15.80
C ARG A 75 34.25 18.67 -14.69
N MET A 76 33.73 17.89 -13.78
CA MET A 76 34.47 17.30 -12.67
C MET A 76 35.10 15.93 -13.00
N GLY A 77 35.01 15.49 -14.26
CA GLY A 77 35.67 14.27 -14.74
C GLY A 77 34.96 12.96 -14.37
N ALA A 78 33.70 13.02 -13.93
CA ALA A 78 32.90 11.81 -13.69
C ALA A 78 32.46 11.16 -15.02
N LEU A 79 32.36 9.83 -15.04
CA LEU A 79 31.62 9.14 -16.09
C LEU A 79 30.13 9.39 -15.90
N VAL A 80 29.49 10.08 -16.85
CA VAL A 80 28.06 10.41 -16.76
C VAL A 80 27.26 9.54 -17.73
N LEU A 81 26.45 8.65 -17.16
CA LEU A 81 25.43 7.87 -17.85
C LEU A 81 24.07 8.56 -17.73
N SER A 82 23.14 8.25 -18.63
CA SER A 82 21.77 8.76 -18.53
C SER A 82 20.73 7.67 -18.72
N HIS A 83 19.67 7.76 -17.93
CA HIS A 83 18.55 6.82 -17.95
C HIS A 83 17.29 7.52 -17.43
N ASP A 84 16.11 7.18 -17.93
CA ASP A 84 14.82 7.70 -17.46
C ASP A 84 14.27 7.04 -16.18
N GLY A 85 15.09 6.21 -15.53
CA GLY A 85 14.69 5.32 -14.45
C GLY A 85 14.87 5.97 -13.09
N GLU A 86 14.16 5.46 -12.07
CA GLU A 86 14.34 5.91 -10.69
C GLU A 86 15.68 5.43 -10.09
N ARG A 87 16.01 5.93 -8.89
CA ARG A 87 17.30 5.73 -8.20
C ARG A 87 17.82 4.28 -8.15
N SER A 88 16.98 3.26 -8.00
CA SER A 88 17.45 1.85 -7.96
C SER A 88 17.94 1.37 -9.31
N VAL A 89 17.22 1.74 -10.38
CA VAL A 89 17.64 1.44 -11.75
C VAL A 89 18.96 2.16 -12.03
N ALA A 90 19.08 3.42 -11.59
CA ALA A 90 20.30 4.19 -11.71
C ALA A 90 21.49 3.57 -10.96
N LYS A 91 21.31 3.15 -9.68
CA LYS A 91 22.35 2.46 -8.90
C LYS A 91 22.80 1.15 -9.56
N ASN A 92 21.85 0.35 -10.08
CA ASN A 92 22.18 -0.88 -10.79
C ASN A 92 22.91 -0.64 -12.11
N LEU A 93 22.48 0.37 -12.88
CA LEU A 93 23.15 0.74 -14.12
C LEU A 93 24.59 1.18 -13.84
N GLY A 94 24.80 2.05 -12.86
CA GLY A 94 26.15 2.49 -12.48
C GLY A 94 27.04 1.33 -12.03
N ALA A 95 26.50 0.39 -11.24
CA ALA A 95 27.21 -0.82 -10.85
C ALA A 95 27.60 -1.71 -12.04
N LYS A 96 26.78 -1.76 -13.10
CA LYS A 96 27.09 -2.51 -14.33
C LYS A 96 28.26 -1.93 -15.11
N PHE A 97 28.43 -0.60 -15.10
CA PHE A 97 29.51 0.10 -15.79
C PHE A 97 30.77 0.30 -14.92
N ALA A 98 30.67 -0.02 -13.63
CA ALA A 98 31.79 0.01 -12.73
C ALA A 98 32.86 -1.01 -13.12
N ASN A 99 34.12 -0.75 -12.78
CA ASN A 99 35.28 -1.66 -12.87
C ASN A 99 35.93 -1.98 -11.51
N GLY A 100 35.57 -1.24 -10.46
CA GLY A 100 36.11 -1.42 -9.11
C GLY A 100 35.73 -2.72 -8.42
N LYS A 101 36.66 -3.25 -7.62
CA LYS A 101 36.44 -4.41 -6.75
C LYS A 101 35.35 -4.14 -5.71
N TYR A 102 35.24 -2.89 -5.28
CA TYR A 102 34.23 -2.43 -4.34
C TYR A 102 33.31 -1.40 -4.98
N LEU A 103 32.04 -1.45 -4.62
CA LEU A 103 31.02 -0.50 -5.02
C LEU A 103 30.65 0.36 -3.80
N PHE A 104 30.64 1.68 -3.97
CA PHE A 104 30.16 2.62 -2.96
C PHE A 104 29.01 3.44 -3.51
N PHE A 105 27.81 3.22 -2.97
CA PHE A 105 26.61 3.97 -3.34
C PHE A 105 26.46 5.25 -2.49
N VAL A 106 26.53 6.40 -3.16
CA VAL A 106 26.47 7.73 -2.56
C VAL A 106 25.38 8.54 -3.25
N ASP A 107 24.45 9.12 -2.49
CA ASP A 107 23.42 9.99 -3.08
C ASP A 107 24.02 11.39 -3.36
N ALA A 108 23.53 12.08 -4.40
CA ALA A 108 24.09 13.36 -4.89
C ALA A 108 24.02 14.54 -3.88
N ASP A 109 23.33 14.36 -2.76
CA ASP A 109 23.22 15.31 -1.65
C ASP A 109 24.04 14.90 -0.41
N HIS A 110 25.03 14.01 -0.57
CA HIS A 110 25.97 13.62 0.47
C HIS A 110 27.37 14.20 0.24
N LYS A 111 27.99 14.65 1.34
CA LYS A 111 29.39 15.07 1.41
C LYS A 111 30.17 14.08 2.26
N LEU A 112 31.22 13.49 1.72
CA LEU A 112 32.04 12.52 2.43
C LEU A 112 33.11 13.19 3.30
N GLY A 113 33.40 12.63 4.48
CA GLY A 113 34.63 12.94 5.23
C GLY A 113 35.88 12.47 4.47
N PRO A 114 37.05 13.12 4.66
CA PRO A 114 38.24 12.92 3.83
C PRO A 114 38.78 11.49 3.82
N ASP A 115 38.53 10.71 4.88
CA ASP A 115 39.05 9.35 5.06
C ASP A 115 37.97 8.27 4.98
N VAL A 116 36.75 8.59 4.53
CA VAL A 116 35.63 7.63 4.52
C VAL A 116 35.97 6.40 3.67
N ILE A 117 36.50 6.59 2.47
CA ILE A 117 36.81 5.48 1.56
C ILE A 117 37.99 4.65 2.11
N ALA A 118 39.03 5.31 2.63
CA ALA A 118 40.17 4.63 3.26
C ALA A 118 39.71 3.80 4.48
N SER A 119 38.81 4.35 5.30
CA SER A 119 38.24 3.63 6.44
C SER A 119 37.42 2.42 6.03
N CYS A 120 36.62 2.54 4.96
CA CYS A 120 35.85 1.41 4.42
C CYS A 120 36.77 0.29 3.93
N ILE A 121 37.82 0.63 3.17
CA ILE A 121 38.83 -0.33 2.69
C ILE A 121 39.53 -1.04 3.83
N LYS A 122 39.90 -0.31 4.89
CA LYS A 122 40.53 -0.90 6.07
C LYS A 122 39.59 -1.79 6.87
N SER A 123 38.31 -1.40 6.97
CA SER A 123 37.34 -2.07 7.84
C SER A 123 36.73 -3.32 7.19
N ILE A 124 36.64 -3.37 5.86
CA ILE A 124 35.96 -4.47 5.15
C ILE A 124 36.71 -5.80 5.21
N ASP A 125 37.94 -5.86 5.70
CA ASP A 125 38.69 -7.11 5.80
C ASP A 125 37.96 -8.15 6.68
N GLY A 126 37.69 -9.33 6.12
CA GLY A 126 36.86 -10.37 6.74
C GLY A 126 35.33 -10.11 6.73
N PHE A 127 34.87 -9.05 6.05
CA PHE A 127 33.47 -8.67 5.89
C PHE A 127 33.09 -8.49 4.41
N ASP A 128 31.80 -8.36 4.15
CA ASP A 128 31.22 -8.34 2.80
C ASP A 128 30.61 -6.97 2.45
N GLY A 129 30.35 -6.15 3.48
CA GLY A 129 29.81 -4.81 3.33
C GLY A 129 30.03 -3.96 4.57
N VAL A 130 29.97 -2.64 4.37
CA VAL A 130 30.28 -1.64 5.39
C VAL A 130 29.09 -0.70 5.55
N LEU A 131 28.70 -0.49 6.80
CA LEU A 131 27.78 0.55 7.24
C LEU A 131 28.57 1.85 7.40
N ILE A 132 27.97 2.93 6.93
CA ILE A 132 28.54 4.28 7.02
C ILE A 132 27.50 5.13 7.73
N ASN A 133 27.93 5.78 8.81
CA ASN A 133 27.04 6.59 9.63
C ASN A 133 26.70 7.89 8.89
N ASP A 134 25.41 8.19 8.78
CA ASP A 134 24.92 9.38 8.12
C ASP A 134 24.53 10.45 9.14
N GLN A 135 25.21 11.60 9.08
CA GLN A 135 24.86 12.78 9.86
C GLN A 135 24.24 13.85 8.99
N ASP A 136 23.51 14.78 9.62
CA ASP A 136 22.85 15.87 8.93
C ASP A 136 23.54 17.18 9.24
N ILE A 137 23.85 17.96 8.20
CA ILE A 137 24.50 19.27 8.35
C ILE A 137 23.56 20.45 8.06
N SER A 138 22.30 20.21 7.72
CA SER A 138 21.32 21.28 7.47
C SER A 138 20.94 22.00 8.78
N LYS A 139 21.60 23.12 9.09
CA LYS A 139 21.49 23.81 10.38
C LYS A 139 21.00 25.26 10.24
N ASP A 140 19.92 25.46 9.49
CA ASP A 140 19.41 26.81 9.25
C ASP A 140 18.17 27.16 10.09
N SER A 141 17.47 26.16 10.67
CA SER A 141 16.24 26.40 11.44
C SER A 141 16.06 25.46 12.64
N LYS A 142 15.13 25.79 13.56
CA LYS A 142 14.71 24.86 14.64
C LYS A 142 14.17 23.54 14.08
N VAL A 143 13.53 23.59 12.92
CA VAL A 143 12.94 22.43 12.24
C VAL A 143 14.04 21.55 11.62
N SER A 144 15.03 22.14 10.95
CA SER A 144 16.15 21.39 10.36
C SER A 144 16.98 20.70 11.45
N ARG A 145 17.21 21.38 12.60
CA ARG A 145 17.83 20.75 13.77
C ARG A 145 17.07 19.53 14.28
N LEU A 146 15.74 19.56 14.30
CA LEU A 146 14.94 18.41 14.71
C LEU A 146 15.05 17.24 13.71
N PHE A 147 15.15 17.52 12.40
CA PHE A 147 15.42 16.48 11.41
C PHE A 147 16.81 15.87 11.59
N ALA A 148 17.82 16.71 11.86
CA ALA A 148 19.17 16.27 12.18
C ALA A 148 19.19 15.35 13.42
N SER A 149 18.55 15.76 14.51
CA SER A 149 18.43 14.93 15.73
C SER A 149 17.71 13.63 15.44
N ARG A 150 16.64 13.65 14.65
CA ARG A 150 15.92 12.43 14.26
C ARG A 150 16.78 11.49 13.42
N ARG A 151 17.55 12.00 12.45
CA ARG A 151 18.47 11.18 11.63
C ARG A 151 19.56 10.55 12.49
N LYS A 152 20.19 11.36 13.35
CA LYS A 152 21.20 10.90 14.30
C LYS A 152 20.69 9.80 15.22
N VAL A 153 19.48 9.94 15.78
CA VAL A 153 18.86 8.88 16.58
C VAL A 153 18.63 7.62 15.73
N LEU A 154 18.17 7.78 14.50
CA LEU A 154 17.86 6.65 13.63
C LEU A 154 19.08 5.92 13.07
N SER A 155 20.26 6.52 13.03
CA SER A 155 21.49 5.82 12.64
C SER A 155 21.92 4.74 13.65
N TYR A 156 21.37 4.76 14.86
CA TYR A 156 21.51 3.67 15.85
C TYR A 156 20.40 2.60 15.77
N ASP A 157 19.45 2.74 14.84
CA ASP A 157 18.37 1.77 14.64
C ASP A 157 18.71 0.79 13.51
N LEU A 158 18.87 -0.49 13.86
CA LEU A 158 19.16 -1.58 12.93
C LEU A 158 18.10 -1.78 11.84
N LEU A 159 16.89 -1.22 12.00
CA LEU A 159 15.84 -1.23 10.97
C LEU A 159 15.90 -0.02 10.02
N HIS A 160 16.84 0.90 10.24
CA HIS A 160 17.01 2.13 9.47
C HIS A 160 18.37 2.30 8.80
N VAL A 161 19.37 1.49 9.18
CA VAL A 161 20.69 1.48 8.55
C VAL A 161 20.76 0.47 7.41
N ALA A 162 21.62 0.75 6.43
CA ALA A 162 21.89 -0.11 5.28
C ALA A 162 23.38 -0.08 4.93
N VAL A 163 23.87 -1.19 4.36
CA VAL A 163 25.22 -1.26 3.80
C VAL A 163 25.28 -0.40 2.54
N ARG A 164 26.35 0.39 2.40
CA ARG A 164 26.53 1.32 1.28
C ARG A 164 27.81 1.10 0.51
N PHE A 165 28.83 0.56 1.18
CA PHE A 165 30.07 0.13 0.57
C PHE A 165 30.12 -1.40 0.62
N VAL A 166 30.20 -2.06 -0.53
CA VAL A 166 30.08 -3.51 -0.64
C VAL A 166 31.07 -4.06 -1.65
N ARG A 167 31.44 -5.33 -1.49
CA ARG A 167 32.16 -6.02 -2.57
C ARG A 167 31.24 -6.18 -3.78
N ARG A 168 31.82 -6.07 -4.98
CA ARG A 168 31.07 -6.25 -6.23
C ARG A 168 30.42 -7.62 -6.33
N ASP A 169 31.19 -8.68 -6.09
CA ASP A 169 30.69 -10.06 -6.19
C ASP A 169 29.54 -10.34 -5.22
N VAL A 170 29.57 -9.71 -4.04
CA VAL A 170 28.47 -9.73 -3.08
C VAL A 170 27.24 -8.98 -3.63
N PHE A 171 27.41 -7.79 -4.18
CA PHE A 171 26.31 -7.05 -4.82
C PHE A 171 25.63 -7.85 -5.94
N ASP A 172 26.44 -8.48 -6.80
CA ASP A 172 25.99 -9.29 -7.92
C ASP A 172 25.25 -10.55 -7.44
N SER A 173 25.80 -11.25 -6.43
CA SER A 173 25.15 -12.44 -5.85
C SER A 173 23.81 -12.16 -5.19
N VAL A 174 23.65 -10.97 -4.59
CA VAL A 174 22.39 -10.50 -3.99
C VAL A 174 21.36 -10.09 -5.05
N GLY A 175 21.80 -9.86 -6.30
CA GLY A 175 20.98 -9.43 -7.43
C GLY A 175 20.73 -7.92 -7.50
N GLY A 176 21.62 -7.11 -6.89
CA GLY A 176 21.54 -5.64 -6.90
C GLY A 176 20.31 -5.04 -6.20
N PHE A 177 20.01 -3.77 -6.47
CA PHE A 177 18.81 -3.09 -5.97
C PHE A 177 17.55 -3.53 -6.71
N ASP A 178 16.42 -3.48 -6.01
CA ASP A 178 15.14 -3.81 -6.62
C ASP A 178 14.63 -2.63 -7.48
N PRO A 179 14.48 -2.79 -8.81
CA PRO A 179 14.16 -1.68 -9.72
C PRO A 179 12.76 -1.09 -9.49
N ASP A 180 11.88 -1.82 -8.80
CA ASP A 180 10.54 -1.37 -8.45
C ASP A 180 10.50 -0.46 -7.21
N LEU A 181 11.61 -0.38 -6.47
CA LEU A 181 11.74 0.40 -5.25
C LEU A 181 12.55 1.67 -5.49
N TYR A 182 12.06 2.79 -4.99
CA TYR A 182 12.79 4.07 -4.92
C TYR A 182 12.64 4.73 -3.54
N ALA A 183 11.95 4.06 -2.62
CA ALA A 183 11.89 4.40 -1.22
C ALA A 183 12.15 3.14 -0.38
N GLY A 184 13.27 3.12 0.34
CA GLY A 184 13.69 1.97 1.14
C GLY A 184 14.34 0.86 0.30
N GLU A 185 14.83 1.18 -0.90
CA GLU A 185 15.58 0.29 -1.78
C GLU A 185 16.87 -0.21 -1.14
N ASP A 186 17.55 0.67 -0.41
CA ASP A 186 18.75 0.42 0.39
C ASP A 186 18.48 -0.59 1.51
N LEU A 187 17.36 -0.43 2.21
CA LEU A 187 16.93 -1.31 3.28
C LEU A 187 16.44 -2.66 2.77
N ASP A 188 15.89 -2.71 1.56
CA ASP A 188 15.54 -3.98 0.91
C ASP A 188 16.81 -4.74 0.52
N PHE A 189 17.75 -4.09 -0.16
CA PHE A 189 19.05 -4.65 -0.51
C PHE A 189 19.79 -5.14 0.74
N HIS A 190 19.89 -4.31 1.77
CA HIS A 190 20.54 -4.66 3.04
C HIS A 190 19.94 -5.92 3.69
N ARG A 191 18.63 -6.11 3.60
CA ARG A 191 18.00 -7.34 4.13
C ARG A 191 18.30 -8.55 3.29
N ARG A 192 18.29 -8.41 1.97
CA ARG A 192 18.68 -9.52 1.08
C ARG A 192 20.14 -9.88 1.33
N PHE A 193 21.03 -8.90 1.46
CA PHE A 193 22.42 -9.08 1.88
C PHE A 193 22.52 -9.92 3.17
N LEU A 194 21.81 -9.54 4.25
CA LEU A 194 21.83 -10.31 5.51
C LEU A 194 21.22 -11.72 5.37
N ARG A 195 20.18 -11.88 4.55
CA ARG A 195 19.56 -13.20 4.28
C ARG A 195 20.46 -14.16 3.52
N HIS A 196 21.41 -13.64 2.73
CA HIS A 196 22.44 -14.45 2.08
C HIS A 196 23.56 -14.86 3.05
N GLY A 197 23.52 -14.40 4.31
CA GLY A 197 24.52 -14.75 5.33
C GLY A 197 25.78 -13.88 5.29
N PHE A 198 25.78 -12.81 4.49
CA PHE A 198 26.92 -11.89 4.39
C PHE A 198 27.11 -11.09 5.68
N LYS A 199 28.39 -10.82 5.99
CA LYS A 199 28.81 -10.14 7.21
C LYS A 199 29.01 -8.66 6.96
N MET A 200 28.60 -7.85 7.92
CA MET A 200 28.76 -6.39 7.86
C MET A 200 29.60 -5.86 9.02
N VAL A 201 30.20 -4.71 8.80
CA VAL A 201 30.97 -3.95 9.80
C VAL A 201 30.61 -2.47 9.73
N ASP A 202 30.80 -1.74 10.82
CA ASP A 202 30.68 -0.29 10.84
C ASP A 202 32.06 0.34 10.56
N SER A 203 32.11 1.30 9.63
CA SER A 203 33.35 2.03 9.29
C SER A 203 33.82 3.02 10.35
N TRP A 204 32.96 3.37 11.32
CA TRP A 204 33.11 4.56 12.18
C TRP A 204 33.28 5.88 11.41
N ALA A 205 33.17 5.84 10.09
CA ALA A 205 33.29 6.98 9.22
C ALA A 205 31.92 7.66 9.11
N THR A 206 31.95 8.97 8.97
CA THR A 206 30.74 9.79 8.86
C THR A 206 30.69 10.45 7.49
N ASP A 207 29.53 10.41 6.87
CA ASP A 207 29.18 11.32 5.79
C ASP A 207 28.06 12.27 6.22
N TRP A 208 27.93 13.37 5.48
CA TRP A 208 27.02 14.45 5.81
C TRP A 208 25.97 14.63 4.72
N HIS A 209 24.71 14.48 5.10
CA HIS A 209 23.54 14.69 4.27
C HIS A 209 23.20 16.19 4.23
N MET A 210 23.10 16.75 3.02
CA MET A 210 22.81 18.16 2.77
C MET A 210 21.33 18.44 2.45
N GLY A 211 20.57 17.44 1.98
CA GLY A 211 19.21 17.62 1.44
C GLY A 211 18.05 17.41 2.43
N SER A 212 18.23 17.65 3.73
CA SER A 212 17.14 17.40 4.68
C SER A 212 16.06 18.50 4.65
N PRO A 213 14.78 18.15 4.91
CA PRO A 213 13.71 19.14 4.87
C PRO A 213 13.96 20.29 5.85
N VAL A 214 13.85 21.53 5.39
CA VAL A 214 14.06 22.69 6.27
C VAL A 214 12.76 23.21 6.90
N ASN A 215 11.61 22.71 6.42
CA ASN A 215 10.27 23.08 6.87
C ASN A 215 9.25 21.93 6.72
N LEU A 216 8.03 22.10 7.27
CA LEU A 216 6.96 21.09 7.21
C LEU A 216 6.40 20.86 5.80
N LYS A 217 6.45 21.86 4.93
CA LYS A 217 5.97 21.76 3.54
C LYS A 217 6.85 20.80 2.75
N GLU A 218 8.16 20.90 2.89
CA GLU A 218 9.11 19.96 2.31
C GLU A 218 8.97 18.55 2.90
N LEU A 219 8.76 18.44 4.21
CA LEU A 219 8.48 17.14 4.83
C LEU A 219 7.22 16.50 4.22
N LEU A 220 6.15 17.27 4.06
CA LEU A 220 4.92 16.82 3.43
C LEU A 220 5.19 16.36 1.99
N ASN A 221 5.77 17.21 1.16
CA ASN A 221 6.06 16.91 -0.25
C ASN A 221 6.90 15.63 -0.39
N ARG A 222 7.94 15.48 0.43
CA ARG A 222 8.79 14.28 0.47
C ARG A 222 7.99 13.02 0.83
N ASN A 223 7.16 13.06 1.87
CA ASN A 223 6.34 11.91 2.26
C ASN A 223 5.25 11.59 1.21
N LEU A 224 4.67 12.60 0.57
CA LEU A 224 3.72 12.41 -0.53
C LEU A 224 4.38 11.72 -1.74
N TYR A 225 5.61 12.11 -2.08
CA TYR A 225 6.40 11.48 -3.13
C TYR A 225 6.62 9.99 -2.84
N TYR A 226 7.15 9.66 -1.66
CA TYR A 226 7.49 8.29 -1.26
C TYR A 226 6.30 7.39 -0.89
N SER A 227 5.09 7.95 -0.75
CA SER A 227 3.89 7.21 -0.29
C SER A 227 3.58 5.92 -1.05
N SER A 228 3.61 5.94 -2.39
CA SER A 228 3.30 4.77 -3.22
C SER A 228 4.38 3.69 -3.15
N ASN A 229 5.64 4.09 -3.07
CA ASN A 229 6.75 3.15 -3.07
C ASN A 229 6.94 2.51 -1.68
N ASN A 230 6.65 3.24 -0.60
CA ASN A 230 6.58 2.65 0.74
C ASN A 230 5.52 1.53 0.84
N LEU A 231 4.42 1.59 0.10
CA LEU A 231 3.47 0.47 0.02
C LEU A 231 4.06 -0.74 -0.70
N LYS A 232 4.77 -0.53 -1.82
CA LYS A 232 5.49 -1.61 -2.54
C LYS A 232 6.53 -2.27 -1.62
N TYR A 233 7.29 -1.46 -0.89
CA TYR A 233 8.23 -1.95 0.11
C TYR A 233 7.53 -2.73 1.22
N ALA A 234 6.43 -2.21 1.75
CA ALA A 234 5.66 -2.87 2.81
C ALA A 234 5.04 -4.19 2.35
N SER A 235 4.64 -4.34 1.08
CA SER A 235 4.16 -5.61 0.55
C SER A 235 5.26 -6.68 0.46
N LYS A 236 6.52 -6.26 0.23
CA LYS A 236 7.68 -7.15 0.21
C LYS A 236 8.17 -7.48 1.64
N ASN A 237 8.05 -6.54 2.56
CA ASN A 237 8.60 -6.62 3.92
C ASN A 237 7.58 -6.22 5.03
N PRO A 238 6.43 -6.92 5.17
CA PRO A 238 5.30 -6.43 5.96
C PRO A 238 5.56 -6.29 7.46
N LEU A 239 6.17 -7.30 8.09
CA LEU A 239 6.47 -7.28 9.52
C LEU A 239 7.47 -6.19 9.87
N ILE A 240 8.48 -5.99 9.01
CA ILE A 240 9.48 -4.96 9.25
C ILE A 240 8.91 -3.56 8.97
N ALA A 241 8.11 -3.40 7.91
CA ALA A 241 7.43 -2.14 7.65
C ALA A 241 6.53 -1.71 8.82
N LEU A 242 5.80 -2.67 9.43
CA LEU A 242 5.00 -2.43 10.62
C LEU A 242 5.85 -2.03 11.83
N ARG A 243 7.04 -2.61 12.01
CA ARG A 243 7.97 -2.18 13.06
C ARG A 243 8.53 -0.78 12.77
N ARG A 244 8.89 -0.48 11.52
CA ARG A 244 9.46 0.80 11.11
C ARG A 244 8.49 1.97 11.27
N ILE A 245 7.20 1.74 11.03
CA ILE A 245 6.17 2.79 11.17
C ILE A 245 5.91 3.15 12.64
N ASN A 246 6.29 2.32 13.62
CA ASN A 246 6.12 2.67 15.03
C ASN A 246 7.09 3.80 15.44
N PRO A 247 6.60 5.03 15.74
CA PRO A 247 7.49 6.14 16.11
C PRO A 247 8.20 5.91 17.44
N LEU A 248 7.66 5.08 18.33
CA LEU A 248 8.25 4.80 19.65
C LEU A 248 9.53 3.96 19.57
N ARG A 249 9.82 3.32 18.42
CA ARG A 249 11.05 2.51 18.26
C ARG A 249 12.31 3.34 18.49
N VAL A 250 12.25 4.63 18.17
CA VAL A 250 13.38 5.57 18.28
C VAL A 250 13.88 5.72 19.70
N ILE A 251 13.07 5.39 20.73
CA ILE A 251 13.49 5.45 22.14
C ILE A 251 14.69 4.53 22.39
N SER A 252 14.68 3.32 21.79
CA SER A 252 15.77 2.36 21.95
C SER A 252 17.06 2.77 21.23
N ALA A 253 16.92 3.52 20.13
CA ALA A 253 18.04 4.05 19.37
C ALA A 253 18.58 5.33 20.02
N TRP A 254 17.71 6.16 20.56
CA TRP A 254 18.04 7.38 21.30
C TRP A 254 18.93 7.08 22.51
N ARG A 255 18.61 6.01 23.28
CA ARG A 255 19.45 5.55 24.41
C ARG A 255 20.89 5.18 24.02
N ARG A 256 21.15 4.93 22.72
CA ARG A 256 22.47 4.60 22.17
C ARG A 256 23.12 5.79 21.47
N SER A 257 22.38 6.88 21.27
CA SER A 257 22.86 8.13 20.73
C SER A 257 23.26 9.10 21.85
N ASP A 258 24.06 10.10 21.50
CA ASP A 258 24.38 11.29 22.30
C ASP A 258 23.39 12.46 22.06
N THR A 259 22.22 12.18 21.46
CA THR A 259 21.17 13.20 21.25
C THR A 259 20.55 13.63 22.59
N PRO A 260 20.39 14.96 22.85
CA PRO A 260 19.82 15.45 24.11
C PRO A 260 18.44 14.88 24.43
N ALA A 261 18.13 14.71 25.73
CA ALA A 261 16.82 14.24 26.18
C ALA A 261 15.67 15.18 25.78
N SER A 262 15.94 16.48 25.66
CA SER A 262 14.99 17.49 25.17
C SER A 262 14.45 17.19 23.78
N ASP A 263 15.21 16.45 22.96
CA ASP A 263 14.87 16.18 21.57
C ASP A 263 14.06 14.90 21.40
N LEU A 264 14.00 14.02 22.40
CA LEU A 264 13.34 12.72 22.29
C LEU A 264 11.85 12.84 21.95
N LEU A 265 11.10 13.63 22.73
CA LEU A 265 9.67 13.81 22.49
C LEU A 265 9.40 14.49 21.13
N PRO A 266 10.08 15.60 20.76
CA PRO A 266 10.02 16.16 19.42
C PRO A 266 10.31 15.16 18.30
N VAL A 267 11.32 14.30 18.44
CA VAL A 267 11.69 13.28 17.45
C VAL A 267 10.59 12.22 17.29
N VAL A 268 9.97 11.79 18.40
CA VAL A 268 8.84 10.87 18.39
C VAL A 268 7.63 11.50 17.69
N LEU A 269 7.28 12.74 18.04
CA LEU A 269 6.17 13.49 17.43
C LEU A 269 6.39 13.71 15.92
N LEU A 270 7.61 14.02 15.51
CA LEU A 270 7.99 14.13 14.10
C LEU A 270 7.81 12.80 13.35
N GLY A 271 8.05 11.67 14.03
CA GLY A 271 7.74 10.34 13.51
C GLY A 271 6.24 10.14 13.25
N PHE A 272 5.39 10.49 14.20
CA PHE A 272 3.93 10.47 14.01
C PHE A 272 3.49 11.36 12.85
N LEU A 273 4.01 12.59 12.78
CA LEU A 273 3.67 13.53 11.72
C LEU A 273 4.08 13.03 10.33
N SER A 274 5.30 12.48 10.21
CA SER A 274 5.79 11.87 8.97
C SER A 274 4.88 10.73 8.51
N ASN A 275 4.47 9.85 9.42
CA ASN A 275 3.55 8.76 9.12
C ASN A 275 2.17 9.25 8.68
N THR A 276 1.66 10.32 9.30
CA THR A 276 0.40 10.95 8.91
C THR A 276 0.48 11.49 7.47
N PHE A 277 1.57 12.18 7.12
CA PHE A 277 1.78 12.67 5.75
C PHE A 277 1.93 11.53 4.73
N LEU A 278 2.63 10.46 5.10
CA LEU A 278 2.73 9.25 4.28
C LEU A 278 1.34 8.64 4.03
N MET A 279 0.52 8.53 5.06
CA MET A 279 -0.85 8.02 4.98
C MET A 279 -1.73 8.90 4.10
N ILE A 280 -1.64 10.23 4.23
CA ILE A 280 -2.34 11.18 3.35
C ILE A 280 -1.92 10.94 1.90
N GLY A 281 -0.63 10.79 1.61
CA GLY A 281 -0.14 10.52 0.26
C GLY A 281 -0.68 9.21 -0.33
N VAL A 282 -0.74 8.16 0.48
CA VAL A 282 -1.37 6.88 0.11
C VAL A 282 -2.84 7.09 -0.23
N LEU A 283 -3.60 7.77 0.62
CA LEU A 283 -5.03 8.02 0.43
C LEU A 283 -5.29 8.88 -0.81
N LEU A 284 -4.50 9.93 -1.06
CA LEU A 284 -4.61 10.78 -2.23
C LEU A 284 -4.33 10.01 -3.53
N LYS A 285 -3.31 9.14 -3.56
CA LYS A 285 -3.01 8.31 -4.74
C LYS A 285 -4.09 7.26 -4.98
N LEU A 286 -4.63 6.65 -3.92
CA LEU A 286 -5.77 5.74 -4.04
C LEU A 286 -7.05 6.46 -4.50
N SER A 287 -7.21 7.74 -4.14
CA SER A 287 -8.32 8.60 -4.60
C SER A 287 -8.16 9.00 -6.08
N ARG A 288 -6.95 9.35 -6.51
CA ARG A 288 -6.64 9.74 -7.92
C ARG A 288 -6.68 8.57 -8.90
N ARG A 289 -6.55 7.33 -8.43
CA ARG A 289 -6.77 6.10 -9.24
C ARG A 289 -8.26 5.86 -9.60
N GLN A 290 -9.15 6.85 -9.38
CA GLN A 290 -10.52 6.86 -9.89
C GLN A 290 -10.67 7.53 -11.28
N GLY A 291 -9.58 7.74 -12.02
CA GLY A 291 -9.67 7.74 -13.48
C GLY A 291 -9.98 6.32 -13.97
N THR A 292 -10.91 6.17 -14.91
CA THR A 292 -11.22 4.90 -15.56
C THR A 292 -9.92 4.18 -15.94
N PRO A 293 -9.65 2.96 -15.44
CA PRO A 293 -8.46 2.23 -15.86
C PRO A 293 -8.58 1.94 -17.36
N LYS A 294 -7.59 2.35 -18.16
CA LYS A 294 -7.30 1.65 -19.41
C LYS A 294 -6.84 0.26 -19.01
N VAL A 295 -7.73 -0.71 -19.19
CA VAL A 295 -7.44 -2.14 -18.95
C VAL A 295 -6.63 -2.61 -20.14
N ASP A 296 -5.41 -3.06 -19.88
CA ASP A 296 -4.59 -3.79 -20.83
C ASP A 296 -5.29 -5.13 -21.18
N PRO A 297 -5.63 -5.40 -22.45
CA PRO A 297 -6.29 -6.64 -22.86
C PRO A 297 -5.46 -7.91 -22.62
N THR A 298 -4.16 -7.78 -22.31
CA THR A 298 -3.23 -8.91 -22.31
C THR A 298 -2.93 -9.50 -20.93
N GLN A 299 -3.42 -8.92 -19.83
CA GLN A 299 -3.30 -9.55 -18.50
C GLN A 299 -4.45 -10.54 -18.23
N THR A 300 -4.50 -11.60 -19.02
CA THR A 300 -5.30 -12.79 -18.75
C THR A 300 -4.56 -13.68 -17.75
N THR A 301 -4.38 -13.22 -16.51
CA THR A 301 -3.94 -14.13 -15.45
C THR A 301 -5.17 -14.83 -14.89
N LEU A 302 -5.22 -16.15 -15.09
CA LEU A 302 -6.19 -17.08 -14.48
C LEU A 302 -6.60 -16.64 -13.08
N MET A 303 -7.85 -16.17 -12.95
CA MET A 303 -8.46 -15.93 -11.65
C MET A 303 -8.54 -17.28 -10.92
N ARG A 304 -7.64 -17.51 -9.95
CA ARG A 304 -7.81 -18.58 -8.97
C ARG A 304 -9.11 -18.34 -8.21
N ASN A 305 -10.19 -18.95 -8.68
CA ASN A 305 -11.47 -19.00 -8.00
C ASN A 305 -11.27 -19.72 -6.66
N LYS A 306 -11.30 -18.97 -5.55
CA LYS A 306 -11.56 -19.57 -4.24
C LYS A 306 -12.97 -20.16 -4.27
N ALA A 307 -13.12 -21.35 -3.70
CA ALA A 307 -14.33 -22.17 -3.72
C ALA A 307 -15.65 -21.38 -3.59
N THR A 308 -16.55 -21.63 -4.52
CA THR A 308 -17.89 -21.04 -4.63
C THR A 308 -18.83 -21.54 -3.52
N PRO A 309 -19.75 -20.72 -2.98
CA PRO A 309 -20.70 -21.16 -1.96
C PRO A 309 -21.73 -22.16 -2.52
N SER A 310 -22.13 -23.16 -1.73
CA SER A 310 -23.34 -23.95 -2.04
C SER A 310 -24.59 -23.15 -1.66
N LYS A 311 -25.56 -23.05 -2.58
CA LYS A 311 -26.85 -22.37 -2.37
C LYS A 311 -27.56 -22.87 -1.10
N LYS A 312 -27.49 -24.18 -0.82
CA LYS A 312 -28.07 -24.80 0.38
C LYS A 312 -27.53 -24.18 1.68
N ASN A 313 -26.22 -23.98 1.78
CA ASN A 313 -25.60 -23.42 2.98
C ASN A 313 -26.03 -21.96 3.24
N VAL A 314 -26.26 -21.20 2.16
CA VAL A 314 -26.77 -19.83 2.26
C VAL A 314 -28.20 -19.86 2.79
N ILE A 315 -29.06 -20.69 2.20
CA ILE A 315 -30.47 -20.86 2.64
C ILE A 315 -30.51 -21.25 4.13
N ASP A 316 -29.76 -22.27 4.53
CA ASP A 316 -29.76 -22.77 5.92
C ASP A 316 -29.32 -21.71 6.92
N ASN A 317 -28.32 -20.89 6.57
CA ASN A 317 -27.87 -19.79 7.43
C ASN A 317 -28.95 -18.72 7.60
N TYR A 318 -29.60 -18.32 6.51
CA TYR A 318 -30.69 -17.34 6.56
C TYR A 318 -31.88 -17.91 7.32
N ASN A 319 -32.31 -19.14 7.04
CA ASN A 319 -33.42 -19.81 7.74
C ASN A 319 -33.19 -19.86 9.26
N ARG A 320 -31.96 -20.14 9.69
CA ARG A 320 -31.59 -20.16 11.11
C ARG A 320 -31.72 -18.78 11.78
N GLU A 321 -31.34 -17.71 11.09
CA GLU A 321 -31.47 -16.34 11.61
C GLU A 321 -32.93 -15.86 11.59
N GLY A 322 -33.70 -16.26 10.57
CA GLY A 322 -35.14 -16.01 10.46
C GLY A 322 -35.52 -14.55 10.69
N LYS A 323 -36.59 -14.31 11.47
CA LYS A 323 -37.07 -12.96 11.82
C LYS A 323 -36.05 -12.11 12.58
N ASN A 324 -35.07 -12.75 13.24
CA ASN A 324 -34.03 -12.05 14.01
C ASN A 324 -32.85 -11.55 13.17
N TYR A 325 -32.81 -11.87 11.86
CA TYR A 325 -31.72 -11.48 10.96
C TYR A 325 -31.39 -9.98 11.04
N ASP A 326 -32.38 -9.10 10.98
CA ASP A 326 -32.13 -7.65 11.00
C ASP A 326 -31.51 -7.20 12.31
N ASN A 327 -31.98 -7.74 13.44
CA ASN A 327 -31.41 -7.42 14.74
C ASN A 327 -29.95 -7.90 14.84
N ILE A 328 -29.69 -9.14 14.41
CA ILE A 328 -28.36 -9.75 14.42
C ILE A 328 -27.36 -8.96 13.56
N ARG A 329 -27.80 -8.52 12.37
CA ARG A 329 -26.92 -7.92 11.34
C ARG A 329 -26.81 -6.40 11.43
N TYR A 330 -27.82 -5.73 11.98
CA TYR A 330 -27.91 -4.26 12.00
C TYR A 330 -28.37 -3.71 13.35
N GLY A 331 -29.32 -4.37 14.02
CA GLY A 331 -30.01 -3.82 15.20
C GLY A 331 -29.23 -3.82 16.51
N ARG A 332 -28.22 -4.69 16.68
CA ARG A 332 -27.46 -4.85 17.95
C ARG A 332 -26.73 -3.58 18.43
N THR A 333 -26.33 -2.69 17.53
CA THR A 333 -25.51 -1.51 17.87
C THR A 333 -25.98 -0.25 17.14
N LYS A 334 -25.70 0.93 17.70
CA LYS A 334 -26.00 2.21 17.04
C LYS A 334 -25.27 2.32 15.70
N GLY A 335 -24.00 1.90 15.64
CA GLY A 335 -23.24 1.87 14.40
C GLY A 335 -23.81 0.92 13.35
N GLY A 336 -24.35 -0.23 13.74
CA GLY A 336 -25.03 -1.17 12.84
C GLY A 336 -26.30 -0.58 12.22
N ARG A 337 -27.10 0.14 13.01
CA ARG A 337 -28.28 0.88 12.53
C ARG A 337 -27.89 2.00 11.57
N PHE A 338 -26.87 2.78 11.91
CA PHE A 338 -26.33 3.81 11.02
C PHE A 338 -25.82 3.24 9.69
N PHE A 339 -25.14 2.07 9.71
CA PHE A 339 -24.75 1.39 8.48
C PHE A 339 -25.97 0.99 7.63
N SER A 340 -27.02 0.44 8.26
CA SER A 340 -28.28 0.11 7.59
C SER A 340 -28.87 1.33 6.88
N GLU A 341 -28.92 2.49 7.54
CA GLU A 341 -29.41 3.75 6.96
C GLU A 341 -28.59 4.19 5.74
N ILE A 342 -27.26 4.13 5.81
CA ILE A 342 -26.38 4.48 4.68
C ILE A 342 -26.65 3.56 3.48
N GLU A 343 -26.75 2.25 3.72
CA GLU A 343 -26.98 1.26 2.66
C GLU A 343 -28.34 1.46 1.99
N LEU A 344 -29.39 1.74 2.77
CA LEU A 344 -30.73 2.03 2.26
C LEU A 344 -30.73 3.31 1.42
N ARG A 345 -30.22 4.42 1.97
CA ARG A 345 -30.20 5.71 1.27
C ARG A 345 -29.43 5.63 -0.05
N LYS A 346 -28.30 4.93 -0.06
CA LYS A 346 -27.51 4.72 -1.29
C LYS A 346 -28.24 3.85 -2.29
N THR A 347 -28.90 2.78 -1.85
CA THR A 347 -29.66 1.91 -2.75
C THR A 347 -30.80 2.70 -3.41
N LEU A 348 -31.61 3.42 -2.63
CA LEU A 348 -32.71 4.23 -3.14
C LEU A 348 -32.24 5.32 -4.12
N ALA A 349 -31.09 5.95 -3.85
CA ALA A 349 -30.54 6.98 -4.75
C ALA A 349 -30.18 6.46 -6.16
N MET A 350 -29.94 5.14 -6.30
CA MET A 350 -29.54 4.51 -7.56
C MET A 350 -30.72 4.00 -8.40
N VAL A 351 -31.87 3.73 -7.77
CA VAL A 351 -33.12 3.35 -8.46
C VAL A 351 -33.70 4.58 -9.14
N LYS A 352 -34.16 4.46 -10.39
CA LYS A 352 -34.70 5.59 -11.16
C LYS A 352 -36.02 5.32 -11.89
N GLY A 353 -36.36 4.07 -12.16
CA GLY A 353 -37.60 3.70 -12.82
C GLY A 353 -38.66 3.21 -11.84
N ASP A 354 -39.86 3.00 -12.38
CA ASP A 354 -41.06 2.74 -11.60
C ASP A 354 -41.17 1.27 -11.15
N LYS A 355 -40.84 0.32 -12.04
CA LYS A 355 -40.92 -1.12 -11.75
C LYS A 355 -39.57 -1.71 -11.36
N VAL A 356 -39.47 -2.19 -10.11
CA VAL A 356 -38.22 -2.63 -9.47
C VAL A 356 -38.26 -4.10 -9.11
N LEU A 357 -37.23 -4.85 -9.54
CA LEU A 357 -36.94 -6.19 -9.05
C LEU A 357 -35.88 -6.15 -7.96
N HIS A 358 -36.22 -6.60 -6.76
CA HIS A 358 -35.30 -6.71 -5.63
C HIS A 358 -34.87 -8.16 -5.39
N VAL A 359 -33.58 -8.45 -5.62
CA VAL A 359 -32.99 -9.78 -5.53
C VAL A 359 -32.33 -10.02 -4.17
N GLY A 360 -32.78 -11.09 -3.50
CA GLY A 360 -32.38 -11.48 -2.15
C GLY A 360 -33.02 -10.58 -1.10
N THR A 361 -34.32 -10.73 -0.88
CA THR A 361 -35.11 -9.86 0.00
C THR A 361 -34.79 -10.03 1.48
N ALA A 362 -34.25 -11.18 1.88
CA ALA A 362 -34.02 -11.57 3.28
C ALA A 362 -35.29 -11.37 4.13
N THR A 363 -35.24 -10.52 5.15
CA THR A 363 -36.39 -10.17 6.01
C THR A 363 -37.21 -9.00 5.49
N GLY A 364 -37.00 -8.56 4.25
CA GLY A 364 -37.74 -7.46 3.63
C GLY A 364 -37.30 -6.06 4.06
N ARG A 365 -36.14 -5.90 4.70
CA ARG A 365 -35.66 -4.59 5.17
C ARG A 365 -35.60 -3.55 4.05
N VAL A 366 -34.96 -3.87 2.92
CA VAL A 366 -34.89 -2.97 1.76
C VAL A 366 -36.23 -2.92 1.03
N SER A 367 -36.95 -4.05 0.97
CA SER A 367 -38.26 -4.17 0.33
C SER A 367 -39.27 -3.16 0.88
N THR A 368 -39.38 -3.03 2.21
CA THR A 368 -40.29 -2.08 2.85
C THR A 368 -40.03 -0.65 2.38
N TYR A 369 -38.76 -0.24 2.24
CA TYR A 369 -38.44 1.10 1.77
C TYR A 369 -38.80 1.32 0.30
N LEU A 370 -38.55 0.33 -0.57
CA LEU A 370 -38.92 0.42 -1.98
C LEU A 370 -40.45 0.54 -2.14
N VAL A 371 -41.20 -0.32 -1.47
CA VAL A 371 -42.68 -0.27 -1.50
C VAL A 371 -43.21 1.05 -0.94
N SER A 372 -42.75 1.47 0.24
CA SER A 372 -43.18 2.74 0.85
C SER A 372 -42.78 3.99 0.05
N SER A 373 -41.82 3.86 -0.87
CA SER A 373 -41.40 4.93 -1.77
C SER A 373 -42.22 4.96 -3.08
N GLY A 374 -43.23 4.09 -3.21
CA GLY A 374 -44.17 4.07 -4.33
C GLY A 374 -43.73 3.29 -5.56
N PHE A 375 -42.65 2.50 -5.48
CA PHE A 375 -42.20 1.67 -6.62
C PHE A 375 -43.14 0.48 -6.84
N ASP A 376 -43.42 0.14 -8.11
CA ASP A 376 -44.04 -1.14 -8.51
C ASP A 376 -43.04 -2.27 -8.22
N TYR A 377 -43.27 -2.97 -7.10
CA TYR A 377 -42.27 -3.79 -6.45
C TYR A 377 -42.47 -5.28 -6.68
N VAL A 378 -41.40 -5.95 -7.11
CA VAL A 378 -41.28 -7.41 -7.11
C VAL A 378 -40.02 -7.83 -6.36
N GLY A 379 -40.17 -8.65 -5.33
CA GLY A 379 -39.09 -9.31 -4.60
C GLY A 379 -38.80 -10.70 -5.16
N LEU A 380 -37.53 -11.09 -5.19
CA LEU A 380 -37.08 -12.44 -5.51
C LEU A 380 -36.19 -12.96 -4.39
N GLU A 381 -36.52 -14.11 -3.83
CA GLU A 381 -35.79 -14.69 -2.70
C GLU A 381 -35.70 -16.21 -2.84
N LEU A 382 -34.52 -16.76 -2.55
CA LEU A 382 -34.24 -18.19 -2.75
C LEU A 382 -34.84 -19.03 -1.61
N SER A 383 -34.83 -18.49 -0.38
CA SER A 383 -35.37 -19.16 0.80
C SER A 383 -36.90 -19.00 0.92
N LYS A 384 -37.62 -20.12 0.94
CA LYS A 384 -39.07 -20.16 1.23
C LYS A 384 -39.44 -19.51 2.57
N VAL A 385 -38.59 -19.65 3.59
CA VAL A 385 -38.80 -19.06 4.91
C VAL A 385 -38.69 -17.53 4.84
N MET A 386 -37.67 -17.01 4.15
CA MET A 386 -37.46 -15.58 3.97
C MET A 386 -38.52 -14.94 3.08
N VAL A 387 -39.02 -15.64 2.06
CA VAL A 387 -40.19 -15.22 1.27
C VAL A 387 -41.39 -14.98 2.17
N ARG A 388 -41.73 -15.95 3.05
CA ARG A 388 -42.85 -15.80 3.98
C ARG A 388 -42.64 -14.61 4.92
N ILE A 389 -41.45 -14.46 5.51
CA ILE A 389 -41.13 -13.34 6.41
C ILE A 389 -41.24 -11.99 5.68
N THR A 390 -40.74 -11.90 4.45
CA THR A 390 -40.82 -10.68 3.64
C THR A 390 -42.28 -10.34 3.34
N ARG A 391 -43.10 -11.31 2.90
CA ARG A 391 -44.53 -11.09 2.63
C ARG A 391 -45.29 -10.63 3.88
N GLU A 392 -45.07 -11.29 5.02
CA GLU A 392 -45.67 -10.89 6.31
C GLU A 392 -45.30 -9.44 6.65
N ARG A 393 -44.04 -9.03 6.44
CA ARG A 393 -43.59 -7.66 6.71
C ARG A 393 -44.17 -6.62 5.76
N LEU A 394 -44.35 -6.98 4.49
CA LEU A 394 -44.94 -6.11 3.47
C LEU A 394 -46.47 -5.99 3.58
N LYS A 395 -47.14 -6.84 4.38
CA LYS A 395 -48.60 -6.81 4.60
C LYS A 395 -49.42 -6.85 3.29
N GLY A 396 -48.90 -7.51 2.26
CA GLY A 396 -49.54 -7.62 0.94
C GLY A 396 -49.20 -6.50 -0.03
N GLU A 397 -48.40 -5.50 0.37
CA GLU A 397 -47.95 -4.44 -0.52
C GLU A 397 -46.73 -4.90 -1.34
N GLY A 398 -46.98 -5.30 -2.60
CA GLY A 398 -45.98 -5.78 -3.55
C GLY A 398 -45.80 -7.30 -3.58
N ASP A 399 -45.21 -7.80 -4.67
CA ASP A 399 -45.06 -9.24 -4.91
C ASP A 399 -43.72 -9.77 -4.38
N VAL A 400 -43.69 -11.01 -3.91
CA VAL A 400 -42.44 -11.70 -3.54
C VAL A 400 -42.47 -13.12 -4.08
N VAL A 401 -41.53 -13.48 -4.94
CA VAL A 401 -41.45 -14.77 -5.63
C VAL A 401 -40.29 -15.59 -5.07
N GLN A 402 -40.54 -16.89 -4.83
CA GLN A 402 -39.46 -17.82 -4.51
C GLN A 402 -38.78 -18.26 -5.81
N ALA A 403 -37.53 -17.83 -6.05
CA ALA A 403 -36.81 -18.21 -7.25
C ALA A 403 -35.30 -18.02 -7.10
N ASP A 404 -34.56 -18.56 -8.07
CA ASP A 404 -33.12 -18.44 -8.18
C ASP A 404 -32.74 -17.24 -9.04
N ALA A 405 -31.85 -16.39 -8.53
CA ALA A 405 -31.40 -15.20 -9.26
C ALA A 405 -30.62 -15.53 -10.52
N GLU A 406 -30.00 -16.71 -10.59
CA GLU A 406 -29.29 -17.18 -11.79
C GLU A 406 -30.25 -17.69 -12.88
N HIS A 407 -31.55 -17.80 -12.59
CA HIS A 407 -32.58 -18.27 -13.51
C HIS A 407 -33.88 -17.50 -13.24
N LEU A 408 -33.97 -16.26 -13.73
CA LEU A 408 -35.05 -15.34 -13.39
C LEU A 408 -36.37 -15.77 -14.07
N PRO A 409 -37.45 -16.05 -13.33
CA PRO A 409 -38.71 -16.59 -13.88
C PRO A 409 -39.60 -15.49 -14.50
N PHE A 410 -39.00 -14.50 -15.14
CA PHE A 410 -39.69 -13.35 -15.71
C PHE A 410 -39.48 -13.26 -17.21
N LYS A 411 -40.45 -12.68 -17.92
CA LYS A 411 -40.32 -12.39 -19.35
C LYS A 411 -39.20 -11.35 -19.59
N PRO A 412 -38.62 -11.30 -20.80
CA PRO A 412 -37.67 -10.24 -21.15
C PRO A 412 -38.29 -8.84 -21.04
N SER A 413 -37.47 -7.83 -20.76
CA SER A 413 -37.84 -6.40 -20.80
C SER A 413 -39.03 -5.99 -19.92
N VAL A 414 -39.14 -6.54 -18.70
CA VAL A 414 -40.22 -6.24 -17.75
C VAL A 414 -39.84 -5.13 -16.77
N PHE A 415 -38.60 -5.11 -16.27
CA PHE A 415 -38.21 -4.23 -15.16
C PHE A 415 -37.42 -3.01 -15.63
N ASP A 416 -37.59 -1.89 -14.92
CA ASP A 416 -36.80 -0.68 -15.12
C ASP A 416 -35.49 -0.73 -14.31
N ASP A 417 -35.56 -1.24 -13.08
CA ASP A 417 -34.43 -1.37 -12.18
C ASP A 417 -34.35 -2.76 -11.53
N ILE A 418 -33.13 -3.28 -11.40
CA ILE A 418 -32.82 -4.43 -10.56
C ILE A 418 -31.90 -3.98 -9.44
N VAL A 419 -32.24 -4.33 -8.20
CA VAL A 419 -31.38 -4.11 -7.04
C VAL A 419 -31.03 -5.43 -6.36
N SER A 420 -29.74 -5.67 -6.16
CA SER A 420 -29.22 -6.81 -5.38
C SER A 420 -28.31 -6.27 -4.27
N VAL A 421 -28.87 -6.10 -3.08
CA VAL A 421 -28.16 -5.54 -1.94
C VAL A 421 -27.55 -6.67 -1.11
N ARG A 422 -26.22 -6.75 -1.07
CA ARG A 422 -25.46 -7.73 -0.29
C ARG A 422 -25.79 -9.21 -0.59
N SER A 423 -26.35 -9.51 -1.76
CA SER A 423 -26.63 -10.87 -2.22
C SER A 423 -25.61 -11.38 -3.23
N PHE A 424 -24.98 -10.47 -3.98
CA PHE A 424 -24.11 -10.79 -5.12
C PHE A 424 -22.90 -11.68 -4.78
N HIS A 425 -22.39 -11.61 -3.54
CA HIS A 425 -21.25 -12.40 -3.07
C HIS A 425 -21.60 -13.84 -2.65
N PHE A 426 -22.89 -14.19 -2.68
CA PHE A 426 -23.38 -15.53 -2.44
C PHE A 426 -23.76 -16.27 -3.74
N LEU A 427 -23.83 -15.55 -4.87
CA LEU A 427 -24.12 -16.15 -6.17
C LEU A 427 -22.95 -17.03 -6.62
N PRO A 428 -23.20 -18.31 -6.95
CA PRO A 428 -22.14 -19.17 -7.44
C PRO A 428 -21.52 -18.74 -8.78
N HIS A 429 -22.37 -18.24 -9.67
CA HIS A 429 -22.12 -17.82 -11.03
C HIS A 429 -22.72 -16.42 -11.26
N PRO A 430 -22.12 -15.36 -10.69
CA PRO A 430 -22.66 -14.01 -10.75
C PRO A 430 -22.83 -13.47 -12.18
N GLU A 431 -22.03 -13.93 -13.15
CA GLU A 431 -22.19 -13.55 -14.56
C GLU A 431 -23.48 -14.11 -15.18
N ILE A 432 -23.95 -15.29 -14.76
CA ILE A 432 -25.25 -15.84 -15.20
C ILE A 432 -26.38 -14.93 -14.70
N PHE A 433 -26.35 -14.54 -13.42
CA PHE A 433 -27.30 -13.55 -12.88
C PHE A 433 -27.26 -12.23 -13.66
N LEU A 434 -26.07 -11.70 -13.98
CA LEU A 434 -25.98 -10.45 -14.74
C LEU A 434 -26.56 -10.61 -16.15
N ASN A 435 -26.37 -11.75 -16.82
CA ASN A 435 -26.99 -12.03 -18.12
C ASN A 435 -28.52 -12.11 -18.03
N GLU A 436 -29.05 -12.78 -17.01
CA GLU A 436 -30.49 -12.84 -16.75
C GLU A 436 -31.06 -11.46 -16.39
N ALA A 437 -30.34 -10.68 -15.59
CA ALA A 437 -30.68 -9.30 -15.30
C ALA A 437 -30.75 -8.47 -16.59
N ASN A 438 -29.78 -8.62 -17.50
CA ASN A 438 -29.80 -7.96 -18.80
C ASN A 438 -31.04 -8.34 -19.61
N ARG A 439 -31.43 -9.62 -19.61
CA ARG A 439 -32.60 -10.14 -20.33
C ARG A 439 -33.90 -9.51 -19.83
N VAL A 440 -34.12 -9.47 -18.52
CA VAL A 440 -35.39 -9.02 -17.94
C VAL A 440 -35.50 -7.49 -17.79
N LEU A 441 -34.39 -6.75 -17.91
CA LEU A 441 -34.39 -5.29 -17.92
C LEU A 441 -34.83 -4.73 -19.27
N LYS A 442 -35.64 -3.65 -19.23
CA LYS A 442 -35.98 -2.82 -20.38
C LYS A 442 -34.72 -2.18 -21.00
N ARG A 443 -34.84 -1.60 -22.20
CA ARG A 443 -33.71 -1.03 -22.98
C ARG A 443 -32.85 -0.03 -22.19
N THR A 444 -33.46 0.81 -21.35
CA THR A 444 -32.77 1.81 -20.52
C THR A 444 -32.57 1.36 -19.07
N GLY A 445 -32.86 0.08 -18.81
CA GLY A 445 -32.91 -0.47 -17.47
C GLY A 445 -31.53 -0.55 -16.80
N ARG A 446 -31.54 -0.54 -15.47
CA ARG A 446 -30.33 -0.48 -14.65
C ARG A 446 -30.26 -1.65 -13.68
N VAL A 447 -29.04 -2.07 -13.38
CA VAL A 447 -28.75 -3.07 -12.35
C VAL A 447 -27.80 -2.49 -11.32
N THR A 448 -28.21 -2.50 -10.05
CA THR A 448 -27.41 -2.08 -8.91
C THR A 448 -27.05 -3.30 -8.07
N VAL A 449 -25.76 -3.59 -7.92
CA VAL A 449 -25.29 -4.69 -7.07
C VAL A 449 -24.37 -4.16 -5.98
N SER A 450 -24.56 -4.63 -4.74
CA SER A 450 -23.60 -4.42 -3.66
C SER A 450 -23.03 -5.75 -3.14
N PHE A 451 -21.75 -5.72 -2.77
CA PHE A 451 -20.97 -6.91 -2.46
C PHE A 451 -19.89 -6.65 -1.41
N GLU A 452 -19.42 -7.71 -0.77
CA GLU A 452 -18.28 -7.61 0.13
C GLU A 452 -16.96 -7.56 -0.65
N LYS A 453 -16.11 -6.61 -0.27
CA LYS A 453 -14.87 -6.38 -0.99
C LYS A 453 -13.76 -7.34 -0.61
N SER A 454 -12.92 -7.67 -1.60
CA SER A 454 -11.59 -8.21 -1.33
C SER A 454 -10.71 -7.09 -0.78
N VAL A 455 -10.21 -7.28 0.45
CA VAL A 455 -9.35 -6.30 1.13
C VAL A 455 -8.08 -7.02 1.58
N PRO A 456 -6.88 -6.49 1.23
CA PRO A 456 -5.61 -7.07 1.69
C PRO A 456 -5.56 -7.21 3.20
N GLY A 457 -5.03 -8.33 3.69
CA GLY A 457 -4.87 -8.58 5.13
C GLY A 457 -6.18 -8.90 5.89
N ARG A 458 -7.34 -9.01 5.22
CA ARG A 458 -8.63 -9.33 5.87
C ARG A 458 -8.58 -10.61 6.70
N GLU A 459 -7.89 -11.64 6.22
CA GLU A 459 -7.80 -12.93 6.90
C GLU A 459 -6.84 -12.87 8.10
N ALA A 460 -5.70 -12.21 7.95
CA ALA A 460 -4.78 -11.92 9.04
C ALA A 460 -5.43 -11.06 10.14
N PHE A 461 -6.18 -10.03 9.76
CA PHE A 461 -6.94 -9.19 10.69
C PHE A 461 -8.03 -9.98 11.42
N ARG A 462 -8.75 -10.89 10.73
CA ARG A 462 -9.75 -11.74 11.38
C ARG A 462 -9.13 -12.72 12.37
N LYS A 463 -7.97 -13.30 12.06
CA LYS A 463 -7.20 -14.15 12.99
C LYS A 463 -6.72 -13.34 14.19
N LEU A 464 -6.16 -12.15 13.96
CA LEU A 464 -5.73 -11.23 15.03
C LEU A 464 -6.88 -10.85 15.98
N MET A 465 -8.08 -10.65 15.44
CA MET A 465 -9.27 -10.27 16.20
C MET A 465 -10.07 -11.47 16.74
N SER A 466 -9.53 -12.69 16.64
CA SER A 466 -10.18 -13.95 17.08
C SER A 466 -11.63 -14.09 16.59
N LEU A 467 -11.90 -13.67 15.35
CA LEU A 467 -13.26 -13.67 14.80
C LEU A 467 -13.67 -15.06 14.31
N PRO A 468 -14.80 -15.62 14.77
CA PRO A 468 -15.25 -16.96 14.37
C PRO A 468 -15.45 -17.03 12.86
N ALA A 469 -15.06 -18.17 12.26
CA ALA A 469 -15.25 -18.44 10.84
C ALA A 469 -16.74 -18.27 10.47
N SER A 470 -17.01 -17.63 9.33
CA SER A 470 -18.39 -17.56 8.87
C SER A 470 -18.81 -18.91 8.32
N ASN A 471 -19.93 -19.44 8.80
CA ASN A 471 -20.49 -20.73 8.35
C ASN A 471 -20.93 -20.72 6.87
N ALA A 472 -21.16 -19.54 6.29
CA ALA A 472 -21.43 -19.38 4.87
C ALA A 472 -20.15 -18.95 4.15
N LYS A 473 -19.62 -19.84 3.30
CA LYS A 473 -18.61 -19.47 2.28
C LYS A 473 -19.18 -18.32 1.45
N ARG A 474 -18.35 -17.34 1.09
CA ARG A 474 -18.73 -16.18 0.29
C ARG A 474 -17.56 -15.75 -0.59
N ALA A 475 -17.87 -15.21 -1.76
CA ALA A 475 -16.87 -14.62 -2.64
C ALA A 475 -16.55 -13.17 -2.22
N TYR A 476 -15.39 -12.67 -2.64
CA TYR A 476 -14.98 -11.29 -2.40
C TYR A 476 -14.49 -10.67 -3.69
N TYR A 477 -14.98 -9.47 -4.01
CA TYR A 477 -14.68 -8.81 -5.28
C TYR A 477 -14.09 -7.42 -5.07
N SER A 478 -13.34 -6.91 -6.03
CA SER A 478 -13.06 -5.48 -6.14
C SER A 478 -14.11 -4.79 -7.01
N ASN A 479 -14.28 -3.47 -6.88
CA ASN A 479 -15.20 -2.73 -7.73
C ASN A 479 -14.86 -2.87 -9.24
N PRO A 480 -13.57 -2.80 -9.65
CA PRO A 480 -13.20 -3.07 -11.04
C PRO A 480 -13.57 -4.47 -11.52
N GLN A 481 -13.44 -5.50 -10.67
CA GLN A 481 -13.82 -6.87 -11.05
C GLN A 481 -15.31 -6.99 -11.35
N VAL A 482 -16.18 -6.43 -10.50
CA VAL A 482 -17.63 -6.47 -10.73
C VAL A 482 -18.03 -5.60 -11.92
N ALA A 483 -17.39 -4.44 -12.10
CA ALA A 483 -17.61 -3.61 -13.28
C ALA A 483 -17.22 -4.33 -14.59
N LEU A 484 -16.16 -5.15 -14.57
CA LEU A 484 -15.77 -5.98 -15.71
C LEU A 484 -16.80 -7.07 -16.01
N MET A 485 -17.30 -7.76 -14.97
CA MET A 485 -18.39 -8.75 -15.12
C MET A 485 -19.64 -8.10 -15.73
N MET A 486 -20.00 -6.89 -15.27
CA MET A 486 -21.11 -6.12 -15.85
C MET A 486 -20.90 -5.80 -17.33
N ARG A 487 -19.70 -5.38 -17.72
CA ARG A 487 -19.38 -5.13 -19.13
C ARG A 487 -19.53 -6.37 -20.00
N ARG A 488 -19.06 -7.53 -19.52
CA ARG A 488 -19.23 -8.83 -20.21
C ARG A 488 -20.70 -9.19 -20.37
N ALA A 489 -21.54 -8.84 -19.38
CA ALA A 489 -22.99 -8.98 -19.45
C ALA A 489 -23.71 -7.82 -20.18
N ARG A 490 -22.98 -7.05 -21.01
CA ARG A 490 -23.51 -5.96 -21.86
C ARG A 490 -24.13 -4.80 -21.06
N PHE A 491 -23.51 -4.43 -19.95
CA PHE A 491 -23.81 -3.21 -19.20
C PHE A 491 -22.69 -2.18 -19.31
N THR A 492 -23.07 -0.92 -19.44
CA THR A 492 -22.18 0.23 -19.24
C THR A 492 -22.18 0.59 -17.75
N ALA A 493 -21.01 0.52 -17.10
CA ALA A 493 -20.89 0.87 -15.69
C ALA A 493 -21.08 2.39 -15.49
N LEU A 494 -22.18 2.78 -14.85
CA LEU A 494 -22.49 4.17 -14.50
C LEU A 494 -21.81 4.62 -13.20
N PHE A 495 -21.63 3.70 -12.26
CA PHE A 495 -21.03 3.97 -10.96
C PHE A 495 -20.25 2.75 -10.46
N ALA A 496 -19.08 2.98 -9.88
CA ALA A 496 -18.31 1.97 -9.18
C ALA A 496 -17.65 2.58 -7.94
N GLY A 497 -18.17 2.26 -6.75
CA GLY A 497 -17.75 2.90 -5.51
C GLY A 497 -18.02 2.03 -4.29
N ASN A 498 -17.86 2.62 -3.10
CA ASN A 498 -18.10 1.91 -1.84
C ASN A 498 -19.38 2.42 -1.17
N VAL A 499 -20.14 1.51 -0.57
CA VAL A 499 -21.30 1.84 0.28
C VAL A 499 -20.78 2.46 1.58
N THR A 500 -19.88 1.76 2.27
CA THR A 500 -19.23 2.27 3.48
C THR A 500 -18.00 3.09 3.16
N LYS A 501 -17.61 3.98 4.08
CA LYS A 501 -16.33 4.69 4.02
C LYS A 501 -15.28 4.08 4.96
N LEU A 502 -15.72 3.36 5.99
CA LEU A 502 -14.90 2.63 6.94
C LEU A 502 -15.09 1.11 6.81
N PRO A 503 -14.22 0.28 7.42
CA PRO A 503 -14.44 -1.15 7.55
C PRO A 503 -15.76 -1.49 8.26
N LEU A 504 -16.51 -2.47 7.73
CA LEU A 504 -17.85 -2.84 8.20
C LEU A 504 -17.87 -3.23 9.68
N LEU A 505 -16.79 -3.86 10.16
CA LEU A 505 -16.66 -4.26 11.56
C LEU A 505 -16.76 -3.08 12.55
N LEU A 506 -16.28 -1.89 12.16
CA LEU A 506 -16.34 -0.71 13.02
C LEU A 506 -17.80 -0.29 13.24
N TYR A 507 -18.62 -0.35 12.19
CA TYR A 507 -20.06 -0.09 12.31
C TYR A 507 -20.71 -1.11 13.24
N TRP A 508 -20.46 -2.41 13.03
CA TRP A 508 -21.07 -3.47 13.84
C TRP A 508 -20.70 -3.43 15.32
N ARG A 509 -19.49 -2.96 15.66
CA ARG A 509 -19.03 -2.92 17.06
C ARG A 509 -19.29 -1.60 17.77
N SER A 510 -19.58 -0.52 17.05
CA SER A 510 -19.70 0.79 17.68
C SER A 510 -21.03 0.97 18.41
N LYS A 511 -20.95 1.20 19.72
CA LYS A 511 -22.09 1.59 20.55
C LYS A 511 -22.49 3.06 20.36
N ASP A 512 -21.63 3.89 19.75
CA ASP A 512 -21.89 5.29 19.45
C ASP A 512 -21.73 5.56 17.93
N ASP A 513 -22.74 6.16 17.32
CA ASP A 513 -22.78 6.49 15.91
C ASP A 513 -22.38 7.95 15.61
N ARG A 514 -22.21 8.83 16.61
CA ARG A 514 -21.80 10.24 16.42
C ARG A 514 -20.45 10.35 15.74
N ILE A 515 -19.45 9.64 16.29
CA ILE A 515 -18.10 9.59 15.71
C ILE A 515 -18.15 8.96 14.32
N LEU A 516 -18.95 7.89 14.13
CA LEU A 516 -19.09 7.26 12.83
C LEU A 516 -19.72 8.21 11.79
N LYS A 517 -20.73 8.98 12.18
CA LYS A 517 -21.38 10.00 11.33
C LYS A 517 -20.39 11.08 10.92
N GLU A 518 -19.64 11.62 11.88
CA GLU A 518 -18.64 12.66 11.64
C GLU A 518 -17.53 12.17 10.70
N LEU A 519 -16.95 11.00 10.99
CA LEU A 519 -15.91 10.40 10.15
C LEU A 519 -16.45 10.02 8.77
N HIS A 520 -17.70 9.55 8.68
CA HIS A 520 -18.34 9.26 7.40
C HIS A 520 -18.58 10.54 6.57
N GLY A 521 -18.70 11.72 7.20
CA GLY A 521 -18.70 12.99 6.47
C GLY A 521 -17.33 13.32 5.88
N LYS A 522 -16.27 13.16 6.69
CA LYS A 522 -14.93 13.73 6.42
C LYS A 522 -13.96 12.81 5.67
N ILE A 523 -14.16 11.49 5.71
CA ILE A 523 -13.20 10.53 5.15
C ILE A 523 -13.57 10.12 3.71
N PRO A 524 -12.59 9.96 2.80
CA PRO A 524 -12.81 9.36 1.48
C PRO A 524 -13.35 7.92 1.58
N SER A 525 -14.10 7.47 0.57
CA SER A 525 -14.71 6.14 0.60
C SER A 525 -13.73 4.96 0.47
N VAL A 526 -12.44 5.24 0.27
CA VAL A 526 -11.39 4.27 -0.10
C VAL A 526 -11.26 3.10 0.88
N MET A 527 -11.47 3.32 2.18
CA MET A 527 -11.37 2.26 3.22
C MET A 527 -12.65 1.41 3.36
N GLY A 528 -13.66 1.67 2.54
CA GLY A 528 -14.91 0.91 2.52
C GLY A 528 -14.71 -0.56 2.16
N THR A 529 -15.41 -1.43 2.89
CA THR A 529 -15.37 -2.91 2.72
C THR A 529 -16.61 -3.47 2.04
N VAL A 530 -17.61 -2.62 1.77
CA VAL A 530 -18.81 -2.95 0.99
C VAL A 530 -18.76 -2.12 -0.30
N GLY A 531 -18.65 -2.80 -1.44
CA GLY A 531 -18.64 -2.23 -2.77
C GLY A 531 -20.05 -2.10 -3.33
N MET A 532 -20.24 -1.19 -4.29
CA MET A 532 -21.46 -1.05 -5.07
C MET A 532 -21.09 -0.65 -6.50
N VAL A 533 -21.69 -1.35 -7.45
CA VAL A 533 -21.55 -1.04 -8.88
C VAL A 533 -22.95 -0.94 -9.48
N VAL A 534 -23.15 0.07 -10.31
CA VAL A 534 -24.40 0.30 -11.06
C VAL A 534 -24.07 0.22 -12.55
N GLY A 535 -24.79 -0.62 -13.27
CA GLY A 535 -24.72 -0.73 -14.72
C GLY A 535 -26.03 -0.32 -15.38
N SER A 536 -25.98 0.39 -16.50
CA SER A 536 -27.11 0.54 -17.41
C SER A 536 -26.96 -0.42 -18.58
N LYS A 537 -28.07 -0.99 -19.05
CA LYS A 537 -28.05 -1.82 -20.25
C LYS A 537 -27.43 -1.00 -21.39
N ALA A 538 -26.41 -1.54 -22.04
CA ALA A 538 -25.77 -0.82 -23.15
C ALA A 538 -26.82 -0.61 -24.24
N SER A 539 -26.96 0.62 -24.73
CA SER A 539 -27.70 0.85 -25.96
C SER A 539 -27.00 0.07 -27.06
N LEU A 540 -27.70 -0.87 -27.69
CA LEU A 540 -27.26 -1.43 -28.97
C LEU A 540 -27.19 -0.26 -29.95
N GLY A 541 -26.02 0.35 -30.04
CA GLY A 541 -25.64 1.34 -31.04
C GLY A 541 -24.59 0.68 -31.90
N VAL A 542 -25.04 0.27 -33.09
CA VAL A 542 -24.31 0.22 -34.36
C VAL A 542 -22.79 0.30 -34.20
N ASP A 543 -22.12 -0.85 -34.23
CA ASP A 543 -20.73 -0.93 -34.68
C ASP A 543 -20.64 -0.49 -36.15
#